data_AF-A0A0W0YYB9-F1
#
_entry.id   AF-A0A0W0YYB9-F1
#
_cell.length_a   1.000
_cell.length_b   1.000
_cell.length_c   1.000
_cell.angle_alpha   90.00
_cell.angle_beta   90.00
_cell.angle_gamma   90.00
#
_symmetry.space_group_name_H-M   'P 1'
#
loop_
_entity.id
_entity.type
_entity.pdbx_description
1 polymer ?
#
loop_
_entity_poly.entity_id
_entity_poly.type
_entity_poly.pdbx_seq_one_letter_code
_entity_poly.pdbx_strand_id
1 'polypeptide(L)'
;MNKHSELIDCYLNWYRTQKEEYWWAWEEVDIKRNPDDLPFIFQLIQACQNDEEIAYVAAGPLHDLFRTHHLAIKSALDIMVRGDMNMRKAIQALIFAEGSSERKTLNEILNKYGLHYASL
;
A
#
# COMPACT_ATOMS: atom_id res chain seq x y z
N MET A 1 11.25 10.64 18.35
CA MET A 1 10.57 10.24 17.10
C MET A 1 9.74 8.99 17.41
N ASN A 2 8.50 8.90 16.96
CA ASN A 2 7.75 7.64 17.11
C ASN A 2 8.45 6.57 16.24
N LYS A 3 8.62 5.35 16.76
CA LYS A 3 9.26 4.23 16.04
C LYS A 3 8.63 3.98 14.66
N HIS A 4 7.32 4.23 14.52
CA HIS A 4 6.64 4.12 13.22
C HIS A 4 7.07 5.20 12.22
N SER A 5 7.25 6.43 12.67
CA SER A 5 7.70 7.53 11.80
C SER A 5 9.12 7.28 11.31
N GLU A 6 10.01 6.81 12.18
CA GLU A 6 11.37 6.42 11.80
C GLU A 6 11.38 5.31 10.75
N LEU A 7 10.55 4.28 10.93
CA LEU A 7 10.45 3.18 9.97
C LEU A 7 9.94 3.66 8.61
N ILE A 8 8.91 4.51 8.57
CA ILE A 8 8.37 5.10 7.34
C ILE A 8 9.45 5.92 6.62
N ASP A 9 10.12 6.81 7.35
CA ASP A 9 11.14 7.69 6.79
C ASP A 9 12.31 6.87 6.23
N CYS A 10 12.79 5.88 6.96
CA CYS A 10 13.88 5.01 6.50
C CYS A 10 13.45 4.15 5.31
N TYR A 11 12.24 3.59 5.30
CA TYR A 11 11.75 2.80 4.17
C TYR A 11 11.68 3.62 2.87
N LEU A 12 11.13 4.84 2.94
CA LEU A 12 11.06 5.73 1.78
C LEU A 12 12.44 6.29 1.40
N ASN A 13 13.32 6.55 2.37
CA ASN A 13 14.70 6.98 2.08
C ASN A 13 15.53 5.87 1.44
N TRP A 14 15.29 4.59 1.77
CA TRP A 14 15.87 3.48 1.03
C TRP A 14 15.48 3.54 -0.44
N TYR A 15 14.19 3.68 -0.75
CA TYR A 15 13.71 3.84 -2.12
C TYR A 15 14.35 5.04 -2.84
N ARG A 16 14.38 6.20 -2.18
CA ARG A 16 14.90 7.45 -2.77
C ARG A 16 16.41 7.45 -3.02
N THR A 17 17.18 6.82 -2.14
CA THR A 17 18.64 7.00 -2.11
C THR A 17 19.43 5.72 -2.38
N GLN A 18 18.80 4.55 -2.25
CA GLN A 18 19.41 3.23 -2.39
C GLN A 18 20.60 3.00 -1.45
N LYS A 19 20.69 3.76 -0.34
CA LYS A 19 21.76 3.60 0.65
C LYS A 19 21.48 2.41 1.57
N GLU A 20 22.49 1.59 1.79
CA GLU A 20 22.42 0.40 2.65
C GLU A 20 22.06 0.73 4.12
N GLU A 21 22.35 1.95 4.59
CA GLU A 21 22.00 2.39 5.95
C GLU A 21 20.49 2.35 6.24
N TYR A 22 19.66 2.35 5.18
CA TYR A 22 18.21 2.27 5.28
C TYR A 22 17.64 0.88 4.94
N TRP A 23 18.47 -0.09 4.54
CA TRP A 23 18.02 -1.43 4.11
C TRP A 23 17.19 -2.14 5.19
N TRP A 24 17.56 -2.02 6.46
CA TRP A 24 16.85 -2.64 7.58
C TRP A 24 15.37 -2.26 7.64
N ALA A 25 15.01 -1.06 7.17
CA ALA A 25 13.62 -0.60 7.17
C ALA A 25 12.78 -1.35 6.13
N TRP A 26 13.40 -1.80 5.03
CA TRP A 26 12.74 -2.67 4.06
C TRP A 26 12.35 -4.00 4.70
N GLU A 27 13.26 -4.63 5.45
CA GLU A 27 13.02 -5.92 6.11
C GLU A 27 11.91 -5.81 7.17
N GLU A 28 11.92 -4.73 7.95
CA GLU A 28 10.89 -4.45 8.97
C GLU A 28 9.51 -4.16 8.36
N VAL A 29 9.44 -3.61 7.15
CA VAL A 29 8.18 -3.42 6.41
C VAL A 29 7.73 -4.72 5.73
N ASP A 30 8.65 -5.55 5.23
CA ASP A 30 8.32 -6.80 4.54
C ASP A 30 7.54 -7.79 5.43
N ILE A 31 7.75 -7.73 6.75
CA ILE A 31 7.02 -8.56 7.72
C ILE A 31 5.63 -8.03 8.09
N LYS A 32 5.24 -6.83 7.64
CA LYS A 32 3.95 -6.17 7.93
C LYS A 32 2.81 -6.70 7.07
N ARG A 33 2.53 -7.99 7.21
CA ARG A 33 1.59 -8.72 6.34
C ARG A 33 0.27 -9.07 7.02
N ASN A 34 0.04 -8.68 8.28
CA ASN A 34 -1.20 -9.00 8.98
C ASN A 34 -2.30 -7.97 8.69
N PRO A 35 -3.59 -8.33 8.76
CA PRO A 35 -4.69 -7.37 8.61
C PRO A 35 -4.55 -6.12 9.49
N ASP A 36 -4.03 -6.28 10.70
CA ASP A 36 -3.80 -5.21 11.67
C ASP A 36 -2.68 -4.24 11.28
N ASP A 37 -1.86 -4.58 10.28
CA ASP A 37 -0.80 -3.73 9.73
C ASP A 37 -1.34 -2.73 8.68
N LEU A 38 -2.60 -2.84 8.24
CA LEU A 38 -3.19 -1.92 7.27
C LEU A 38 -3.05 -0.43 7.67
N PRO A 39 -3.28 0.00 8.93
CA PRO A 39 -3.10 1.38 9.33
C PRO A 39 -1.66 1.87 9.16
N PHE A 40 -0.67 1.01 9.36
CA PHE A 40 0.74 1.34 9.12
C PHE A 40 1.01 1.53 7.62
N ILE A 41 0.55 0.62 6.77
CA ILE A 41 0.68 0.75 5.31
C ILE A 41 -0.02 2.01 4.80
N PHE A 42 -1.16 2.35 5.39
CA PHE A 42 -1.85 3.61 5.07
C PHE A 42 -0.99 4.84 5.41
N GLN A 43 -0.36 4.87 6.60
CA GLN A 43 0.58 5.94 6.96
C GLN A 43 1.77 6.03 6.00
N LEU A 44 2.28 4.88 5.53
CA LEU A 44 3.36 4.81 4.55
C LEU A 44 2.95 5.45 3.21
N ILE A 45 1.73 5.17 2.74
CA ILE A 45 1.15 5.77 1.52
C ILE A 45 0.92 7.28 1.68
N GLN A 46 0.51 7.72 2.87
CA GLN A 46 0.34 9.15 3.16
C GLN A 46 1.67 9.92 3.18
N ALA A 47 2.77 9.26 3.53
CA ALA A 47 4.11 9.85 3.54
C ALA A 47 4.78 9.90 2.15
N CYS A 48 4.19 9.26 1.13
CA CYS A 48 4.71 9.29 -0.23
C CYS A 48 4.63 10.70 -0.83
N GLN A 49 5.69 11.13 -1.51
CA GLN A 49 5.82 12.48 -2.07
C GLN A 49 5.39 12.59 -3.53
N ASN A 50 5.34 11.46 -4.25
CA ASN A 50 5.04 11.40 -5.66
C ASN A 50 4.41 10.05 -6.03
N ASP A 51 3.97 9.93 -7.28
CA ASP A 51 3.24 8.76 -7.77
C ASP A 51 4.15 7.52 -7.88
N GLU A 52 5.46 7.70 -8.09
CA GLU A 52 6.45 6.61 -8.12
C GLU A 52 6.62 5.94 -6.73
N GLU A 53 6.67 6.73 -5.66
CA GLU A 53 6.70 6.22 -4.28
C GLU A 53 5.40 5.48 -3.93
N ILE A 54 4.25 6.02 -4.37
CA ILE A 54 2.96 5.35 -4.19
C ILE A 54 2.94 4.02 -4.93
N ALA A 55 3.43 3.98 -6.18
CA ALA A 55 3.53 2.76 -6.98
C ALA A 55 4.42 1.71 -6.29
N TYR A 56 5.55 2.15 -5.73
CA TYR A 56 6.49 1.31 -5.02
C TYR A 56 5.86 0.68 -3.75
N VAL A 57 5.17 1.48 -2.93
CA VAL A 57 4.44 0.98 -1.75
C VAL A 57 3.26 0.09 -2.15
N ALA A 58 2.57 0.43 -3.25
CA ALA A 58 1.47 -0.36 -3.79
C ALA A 58 1.93 -1.74 -4.25
N ALA A 59 3.05 -1.82 -4.97
CA ALA A 59 3.62 -3.05 -5.51
C ALA A 59 4.29 -3.95 -4.46
N GLY A 60 4.69 -3.38 -3.32
CA GLY A 60 5.28 -4.12 -2.20
C GLY A 60 4.24 -4.39 -1.09
N PRO A 61 4.33 -3.69 0.05
CA PRO A 61 3.59 -4.07 1.27
C PRO A 61 2.07 -4.04 1.09
N LEU A 62 1.51 -3.10 0.32
CA LEU A 62 0.05 -3.08 0.09
C LEU A 62 -0.40 -4.29 -0.76
N HIS A 63 0.35 -4.64 -1.80
CA HIS A 63 0.07 -5.82 -2.64
C HIS A 63 0.07 -7.10 -1.80
N ASP A 64 1.12 -7.29 -1.00
CA ASP A 64 1.28 -8.49 -0.17
C ASP A 64 0.18 -8.64 0.88
N LEU A 65 -0.17 -7.53 1.55
CA LEU A 65 -1.27 -7.50 2.50
C LEU A 65 -2.60 -7.82 1.80
N PHE A 66 -2.89 -7.16 0.68
CA PHE A 66 -4.15 -7.32 -0.03
C PHE A 66 -4.28 -8.73 -0.61
N ARG A 67 -3.23 -9.27 -1.23
CA ARG A 67 -3.20 -10.62 -1.80
C ARG A 67 -3.67 -11.67 -0.81
N THR A 68 -3.25 -11.56 0.45
CA THR A 68 -3.51 -12.57 1.48
C THR A 68 -4.79 -12.28 2.27
N HIS A 69 -5.11 -11.00 2.49
CA HIS A 69 -6.12 -10.58 3.46
C HIS A 69 -7.24 -9.70 2.91
N HIS A 70 -7.40 -9.61 1.57
CA HIS A 70 -8.36 -8.71 0.92
C HIS A 70 -9.78 -8.72 1.52
N LEU A 71 -10.31 -9.88 1.92
CA LEU A 71 -11.64 -9.97 2.55
C LEU A 71 -11.65 -9.38 3.97
N ALA A 72 -10.62 -9.65 4.77
CA ALA A 72 -10.53 -9.20 6.15
C ALA A 72 -10.33 -7.68 6.25
N ILE A 73 -9.54 -7.10 5.34
CA ILE A 73 -9.21 -5.68 5.36
C ILE A 73 -10.21 -4.79 4.60
N LYS A 74 -11.11 -5.38 3.79
CA LYS A 74 -11.97 -4.67 2.83
C LYS A 74 -12.70 -3.47 3.43
N SER A 75 -13.33 -3.62 4.58
CA SER A 75 -14.12 -2.55 5.20
C SER A 75 -13.28 -1.39 5.70
N ALA A 76 -12.11 -1.67 6.28
CA ALA A 76 -11.18 -0.62 6.71
C ALA A 76 -10.56 0.08 5.51
N LEU A 77 -10.18 -0.68 4.49
CA LEU A 77 -9.63 -0.19 3.24
C LEU A 77 -10.61 0.73 2.51
N ASP A 78 -11.90 0.38 2.47
CA ASP A 78 -12.97 1.18 1.89
C ASP A 78 -13.06 2.59 2.49
N ILE A 79 -12.91 2.70 3.82
CA ILE A 79 -12.90 3.99 4.53
C ILE A 79 -11.67 4.82 4.11
N MET A 80 -10.49 4.19 4.02
CA MET A 80 -9.25 4.87 3.62
C MET A 80 -9.31 5.35 2.17
N VAL A 81 -9.78 4.51 1.24
CA VAL A 81 -9.96 4.88 -0.18
C VAL A 81 -10.96 6.02 -0.34
N ARG A 82 -12.03 6.03 0.47
CA ARG A 82 -13.00 7.13 0.42
C ARG A 82 -12.35 8.48 0.75
N GLY A 83 -11.49 8.51 1.78
CA GLY A 83 -10.99 9.73 2.39
C GLY A 83 -9.64 10.25 1.89
N ASP A 84 -8.84 9.41 1.22
CA ASP A 84 -7.44 9.75 0.91
C ASP A 84 -7.09 9.54 -0.57
N MET A 85 -6.53 10.57 -1.21
CA MET A 85 -6.21 10.55 -2.64
C MET A 85 -5.02 9.64 -2.96
N ASN A 86 -4.00 9.60 -2.10
CA ASN A 86 -2.85 8.73 -2.30
C ASN A 86 -3.28 7.26 -2.16
N MET A 87 -4.21 6.97 -1.24
CA MET A 87 -4.78 5.63 -1.13
C MET A 87 -5.58 5.21 -2.36
N ARG A 88 -6.34 6.14 -2.98
CA ARG A 88 -7.02 5.87 -4.25
C ARG A 88 -6.01 5.49 -5.33
N LYS A 89 -4.95 6.28 -5.49
CA LYS A 89 -3.86 6.00 -6.43
C LYS A 89 -3.21 4.63 -6.16
N ALA A 90 -2.86 4.36 -4.91
CA ALA A 90 -2.25 3.09 -4.52
C ALA A 90 -3.13 1.88 -4.90
N ILE A 91 -4.44 1.99 -4.69
CA ILE A 91 -5.39 0.92 -5.05
C ILE A 91 -5.54 0.76 -6.57
N GLN A 92 -5.48 1.85 -7.33
CA GLN A 92 -5.48 1.79 -8.80
C GLN A 92 -4.22 1.11 -9.37
N ALA A 93 -3.10 1.17 -8.64
CA ALA A 93 -1.83 0.56 -9.03
C ALA A 93 -1.72 -0.94 -8.71
N LEU A 94 -2.67 -1.54 -7.98
CA LEU A 94 -2.62 -2.96 -7.66
C LEU A 94 -2.91 -3.84 -8.88
N ILE A 95 -2.00 -4.77 -9.15
CA ILE A 95 -2.09 -5.72 -10.26
C ILE A 95 -2.23 -7.15 -9.70
N PHE A 96 -3.33 -7.79 -10.07
CA PHE A 96 -3.65 -9.19 -9.74
C PHE A 96 -4.10 -9.93 -10.98
N ALA A 97 -3.91 -11.25 -10.98
CA ALA A 97 -4.30 -12.11 -12.10
C ALA A 97 -5.80 -12.03 -12.38
N GLU A 98 -6.18 -12.12 -13.65
CA GLU A 98 -7.59 -12.16 -14.03
C GLU A 98 -8.28 -13.39 -13.40
N GLY A 99 -9.51 -13.18 -12.91
CA GLY A 99 -10.33 -14.23 -12.29
C GLY A 99 -10.01 -14.54 -10.82
N SER A 100 -8.90 -14.02 -10.25
CA SER A 100 -8.55 -14.27 -8.86
C SER A 100 -9.51 -13.61 -7.86
N SER A 101 -9.57 -14.11 -6.63
CA SER A 101 -10.47 -13.62 -5.58
C SER A 101 -10.14 -12.20 -5.14
N GLU A 102 -8.85 -11.90 -5.04
CA GLU A 102 -8.33 -10.58 -4.73
C GLU A 102 -8.63 -9.60 -5.88
N ARG A 103 -8.49 -10.00 -7.14
CA ARG A 103 -8.89 -9.18 -8.30
C ARG A 103 -10.37 -8.82 -8.27
N LYS A 104 -11.25 -9.77 -7.89
CA LYS A 104 -12.69 -9.51 -7.74
C LYS A 104 -12.96 -8.48 -6.65
N THR A 105 -12.31 -8.61 -5.50
CA THR A 105 -12.45 -7.65 -4.39
C THR A 105 -11.93 -6.27 -4.77
N LEU A 106 -10.82 -6.20 -5.48
CA LEU A 106 -10.26 -4.96 -5.99
C LEU A 106 -11.22 -4.28 -6.97
N ASN A 107 -11.78 -5.03 -7.93
CA ASN A 107 -12.78 -4.51 -8.87
C ASN A 107 -14.00 -3.93 -8.15
N GLU A 108 -14.48 -4.56 -7.09
CA GLU A 108 -15.61 -4.03 -6.30
C GLU A 108 -15.27 -2.67 -5.68
N ILE A 109 -14.06 -2.51 -5.12
CA ILE A 109 -13.59 -1.24 -4.55
C ILE A 109 -13.47 -0.18 -5.65
N LEU A 110 -12.80 -0.51 -6.76
CA LEU A 110 -12.61 0.41 -7.89
C LEU A 110 -13.96 0.89 -8.45
N ASN A 111 -14.87 -0.04 -8.73
CA ASN A 111 -16.20 0.25 -9.26
C ASN A 111 -17.01 1.14 -8.30
N LYS A 112 -16.94 0.88 -6.99
CA LYS A 112 -17.65 1.67 -5.97
C LYS A 112 -17.24 3.14 -5.99
N TYR A 113 -15.97 3.44 -6.28
CA TYR A 113 -15.44 4.81 -6.28
C TYR A 113 -15.27 5.42 -7.68
N GLY A 114 -15.70 4.72 -8.74
CA GLY A 114 -15.52 5.18 -10.12
C GLY A 114 -14.04 5.27 -10.52
N LEU A 115 -13.19 4.38 -9.98
CA LEU A 115 -11.76 4.32 -10.24
C LEU A 115 -11.45 3.28 -11.32
N HIS A 116 -10.31 3.46 -11.98
CA HIS A 116 -9.80 2.54 -13.01
C HIS A 116 -8.36 2.12 -12.67
N TYR A 117 -7.95 0.94 -13.14
CA TYR A 117 -6.55 0.55 -13.09
C TYR A 117 -5.67 1.63 -13.73
N ALA A 118 -4.54 1.94 -13.10
CA ALA A 118 -3.60 2.93 -13.58
C ALA A 118 -2.17 2.43 -13.38
N SER A 119 -1.31 2.69 -14.36
CA SER A 119 0.12 2.79 -14.08
C SER A 119 0.35 4.18 -13.52
N LEU A 120 0.96 4.23 -12.34
CA LEU A 120 1.47 5.45 -11.73
C LEU A 120 2.88 5.74 -12.25
#